data_AF-A0A9N9LMB7-F1
#
_entry.id   AF-A0A9N9LMB7-F1
#
_cell.length_a   1.000
_cell.length_b   1.000
_cell.length_c   1.000
_cell.angle_alpha   90.00
_cell.angle_beta   90.00
_cell.angle_gamma   90.00
#
_symmetry.space_group_name_H-M   'P 1'
#
loop_
_entity.id
_entity.type
_entity.pdbx_description
1 polymer ?
#
loop_
_entity_poly.entity_id
_entity_poly.type
_entity_poly.pdbx_seq_one_letter_code
_entity_poly.pdbx_strand_id
1 'polypeptide(L)'
;MMGVLVAQLFRLEHIPEPTNHFGFYVLGKPLACICQGAAIYSLSIGCFRTWRYQNAIVRGKAISGGYEIVLLAFGIFILLLVFLILMIIVNVLMEDLDS
;
A
#
# COMPACT_ATOMS: atom_id res chain seq x y z
N MET A 1 -0.09 -2.32 -10.73
CA MET A 1 -1.08 -3.30 -11.21
C MET A 1 -1.87 -3.95 -10.07
N MET A 2 -1.26 -4.28 -8.93
CA MET A 2 -1.96 -4.90 -7.79
C MET A 2 -3.13 -4.08 -7.20
N GLY A 3 -3.00 -2.75 -7.06
CA GLY A 3 -4.09 -1.92 -6.51
C GLY A 3 -5.38 -1.94 -7.34
N VAL A 4 -5.25 -2.10 -8.67
CA VAL A 4 -6.41 -2.24 -9.57
C VAL A 4 -7.04 -3.62 -9.41
N LEU A 5 -6.24 -4.69 -9.33
CA LEU A 5 -6.74 -6.05 -9.09
C LEU A 5 -7.50 -6.16 -7.77
N VAL A 6 -7.01 -5.54 -6.70
CA VAL A 6 -7.68 -5.47 -5.40
C VAL A 6 -9.03 -4.77 -5.52
N ALA A 7 -9.08 -3.59 -6.16
CA ALA A 7 -10.33 -2.85 -6.37
C ALA A 7 -11.34 -3.64 -7.22
N GLN A 8 -10.87 -4.39 -8.22
CA GLN A 8 -11.70 -5.22 -9.09
C GLN A 8 -12.23 -6.47 -8.35
N LEU A 9 -11.39 -7.14 -7.55
CA LEU A 9 -11.79 -8.29 -6.72
C LEU A 9 -12.85 -7.92 -5.69
N PHE A 10 -12.66 -6.80 -4.96
CA PHE A 10 -13.68 -6.31 -4.01
C PHE A 10 -14.98 -5.89 -4.69
N ARG A 11 -14.94 -5.48 -5.96
CA ARG A 11 -16.15 -5.22 -6.74
C ARG A 11 -16.85 -6.49 -7.24
N LEU A 12 -16.10 -7.58 -7.41
CA LEU A 12 -16.59 -8.85 -7.94
C LEU A 12 -17.19 -9.77 -6.86
N GLU A 13 -16.74 -9.65 -5.60
CA GLU A 13 -17.38 -10.26 -4.42
C GLU A 13 -18.80 -9.70 -4.13
N HIS A 14 -19.26 -8.71 -4.89
CA HIS A 14 -20.63 -8.19 -4.82
C HIS A 14 -21.63 -9.16 -5.50
N ILE A 15 -21.80 -10.34 -4.93
CA ILE A 15 -22.88 -11.28 -5.26
C ILE A 15 -24.14 -10.85 -4.48
N PRO A 16 -25.34 -10.85 -5.09
CA PRO A 16 -26.52 -10.16 -4.57
C PRO A 16 -27.25 -10.98 -3.51
N GLU A 17 -26.73 -10.99 -2.28
CA GLU A 17 -27.50 -11.42 -1.10
C GLU A 17 -27.57 -10.28 -0.07
N PRO A 18 -28.77 -9.74 0.23
CA PRO A 18 -28.93 -8.48 0.93
C PRO A 18 -29.02 -8.68 2.45
N THR A 19 -27.92 -9.04 3.11
CA THR A 19 -27.84 -9.01 4.58
C THR A 19 -26.40 -8.78 5.04
N ASN A 20 -25.89 -7.55 4.90
CA ASN A 20 -25.23 -6.78 5.96
C ASN A 20 -24.46 -5.60 5.33
N HIS A 21 -24.92 -4.38 5.57
CA HIS A 21 -24.59 -3.17 4.82
C HIS A 21 -23.14 -2.64 4.97
N PHE A 22 -22.22 -3.34 5.65
CA PHE A 22 -20.95 -2.74 6.08
C PHE A 22 -19.65 -3.53 5.81
N GLY A 23 -19.69 -4.71 5.18
CA GLY A 23 -18.57 -5.63 5.32
C GLY A 23 -17.27 -5.37 4.54
N PHE A 24 -17.32 -5.26 3.22
CA PHE A 24 -16.10 -5.29 2.38
C PHE A 24 -16.09 -4.26 1.25
N TYR A 25 -17.27 -3.74 0.87
CA TYR A 25 -17.40 -2.76 -0.22
C TYR A 25 -16.85 -1.38 0.14
N VAL A 26 -17.08 -0.91 1.37
CA VAL A 26 -16.54 0.37 1.86
C VAL A 26 -15.03 0.24 2.10
N LEU A 27 -14.54 -0.97 2.41
CA LEU A 27 -13.13 -1.24 2.71
C LEU A 27 -12.22 -1.25 1.48
N GLY A 28 -12.75 -1.62 0.32
CA GLY A 28 -11.98 -1.62 -0.93
C GLY A 28 -11.44 -0.23 -1.30
N LYS A 29 -12.17 0.85 -0.96
CA LYS A 29 -11.74 2.23 -1.25
C LYS A 29 -10.49 2.67 -0.49
N PRO A 30 -10.44 2.64 0.87
CA PRO A 30 -9.24 3.01 1.60
C PRO A 30 -8.06 2.08 1.28
N LEU A 31 -8.31 0.79 1.08
CA LEU A 31 -7.25 -0.18 0.76
C LEU A 31 -6.59 0.11 -0.60
N ALA A 32 -7.40 0.43 -1.62
CA ALA A 32 -6.90 0.82 -2.93
C ALA A 32 -6.08 2.11 -2.88
N CYS A 33 -6.53 3.11 -2.10
CA CYS A 33 -5.79 4.36 -1.90
C CYS A 33 -4.42 4.13 -1.25
N ILE A 34 -4.35 3.29 -0.21
CA ILE A 34 -3.07 2.96 0.46
C ILE A 34 -2.13 2.26 -0.51
N CYS A 35 -2.62 1.28 -1.27
CA CYS A 35 -1.83 0.58 -2.29
C CYS A 35 -1.30 1.52 -3.38
N GLN A 36 -2.09 2.49 -3.81
CA GLN A 36 -1.66 3.46 -4.81
C GLN A 36 -0.60 4.42 -4.23
N GLY A 37 -0.80 4.89 -3.00
CA GLY A 37 0.17 5.73 -2.28
C GLY A 37 1.50 5.02 -2.07
N ALA A 38 1.46 3.73 -1.71
CA ALA A 38 2.62 2.85 -1.59
C ALA A 38 3.42 2.75 -2.89
N ALA A 39 2.71 2.58 -4.00
CA ALA A 39 3.33 2.48 -5.32
C ALA A 39 4.03 3.78 -5.69
N ILE A 40 3.38 4.93 -5.47
CA ILE A 40 3.96 6.26 -5.72
C ILE A 40 5.21 6.46 -4.85
N TYR A 41 5.11 6.18 -3.54
CA TYR A 41 6.23 6.30 -2.60
C TYR A 41 7.45 5.48 -3.04
N SER A 42 7.23 4.20 -3.35
CA SER A 42 8.29 3.29 -3.81
C SER A 42 8.92 3.75 -5.13
N LEU A 43 8.09 4.19 -6.08
CA LEU A 43 8.54 4.74 -7.37
C LEU A 43 9.36 6.01 -7.21
N SER A 44 8.93 6.94 -6.35
CA SER A 44 9.65 8.19 -6.10
C SER A 44 11.04 7.92 -5.53
N ILE A 45 11.17 7.02 -4.54
CA ILE A 45 12.48 6.66 -3.97
C ILE A 45 13.34 5.91 -5.00
N GLY A 46 12.76 4.96 -5.73
CA GLY A 46 13.45 4.22 -6.78
C GLY A 46 13.99 5.13 -7.89
N CYS A 47 13.20 6.12 -8.30
CA CYS A 47 13.59 7.13 -9.29
C CYS A 47 14.75 7.98 -8.77
N PHE A 48 14.63 8.54 -7.56
CA PHE A 48 15.69 9.35 -6.94
C PHE A 48 17.01 8.57 -6.81
N ARG A 49 16.93 7.33 -6.33
CA ARG A 49 18.07 6.43 -6.17
C ARG A 49 18.74 6.14 -7.51
N THR A 50 17.95 5.82 -8.53
CA THR A 50 18.44 5.53 -9.89
C THR A 50 19.11 6.76 -10.51
N TRP A 51 18.52 7.95 -10.33
CA TRP A 51 19.11 9.20 -10.77
C TRP A 51 20.49 9.46 -10.14
N ARG A 52 20.60 9.25 -8.83
CA ARG A 52 21.87 9.37 -8.08
C ARG A 52 22.93 8.41 -8.61
N TYR A 53 22.57 7.16 -8.86
CA TYR A 53 23.49 6.17 -9.41
C TYR A 53 23.90 6.48 -10.84
N GLN A 54 22.96 6.84 -11.71
CA GLN A 54 23.25 7.20 -13.09
C GLN A 54 24.20 8.42 -13.15
N ASN A 55 23.94 9.46 -12.35
CA ASN A 55 24.80 10.64 -12.28
C ASN A 55 26.22 10.33 -11.77
N ALA A 56 26.38 9.33 -10.89
CA ALA A 56 27.68 8.88 -10.42
C ALA A 56 28.44 8.06 -11.49
N ILE A 57 27.73 7.16 -12.18
CA ILE A 57 28.27 6.33 -13.26
C ILE A 57 28.78 7.20 -14.41
N VAL A 58 28.03 8.24 -14.81
CA VAL A 58 28.46 9.19 -15.85
C VAL A 58 29.76 9.92 -15.47
N ARG A 59 30.04 10.06 -14.17
CA ARG A 59 31.27 10.67 -13.64
C ARG A 59 32.38 9.65 -13.36
N GLY A 60 32.21 8.39 -13.77
CA GLY A 60 33.16 7.29 -13.53
C GLY A 60 33.26 6.85 -12.07
N LYS A 61 32.28 7.20 -11.23
CA LYS A 61 32.28 6.87 -9.80
C LYS A 61 31.22 5.81 -9.51
N ALA A 62 31.62 4.70 -8.92
CA ALA A 62 30.69 3.72 -8.36
C ALA A 62 30.37 4.12 -6.90
N ILE A 63 29.18 4.65 -6.67
CA ILE A 63 28.69 4.88 -5.31
C ILE A 63 28.13 3.55 -4.79
N SER A 64 28.68 3.05 -3.68
CA SER A 64 28.13 1.92 -2.93
C SER A 64 27.81 2.42 -1.52
N GLY A 65 26.54 2.33 -1.12
CA GLY A 65 26.05 2.89 0.13
C GLY A 65 24.96 3.96 -0.07
N GLY A 66 24.10 4.09 0.93
CA GLY A 66 22.96 5.00 0.86
C GLY A 66 21.89 4.73 1.92
N TYR A 67 21.31 5.79 2.47
CA TYR A 67 20.19 5.71 3.42
C TYR A 67 18.85 5.42 2.72
N GLU A 68 18.82 5.39 1.40
CA GLU A 68 17.61 5.18 0.59
C GLU A 68 16.97 3.82 0.87
N ILE A 69 17.76 2.78 1.17
CA ILE A 69 17.25 1.44 1.51
C ILE A 69 16.58 1.47 2.89
N VAL A 70 17.17 2.16 3.87
CA VAL A 70 16.61 2.33 5.21
C VAL A 70 15.30 3.13 5.14
N LEU A 71 15.26 4.19 4.32
CA LEU A 71 14.06 4.99 4.09
C LEU A 71 12.95 4.15 3.43
N LEU A 72 13.29 3.33 2.44
CA LEU A 72 12.34 2.38 1.83
C LEU A 72 11.79 1.40 2.85
N ALA A 73 12.67 0.76 3.63
CA ALA A 73 12.28 -0.20 4.66
C ALA A 73 11.37 0.44 5.71
N PHE A 74 11.69 1.65 6.16
CA PHE A 74 10.89 2.40 7.11
C PHE A 74 9.50 2.75 6.55
N GLY A 75 9.42 3.19 5.30
CA GLY A 75 8.14 3.47 4.65
C GLY A 75 7.27 2.22 4.47
N ILE A 76 7.88 1.08 4.13
CA ILE A 76 7.16 -0.20 4.05
C ILE A 76 6.68 -0.63 5.44
N PHE A 77 7.49 -0.44 6.48
CA PHE A 77 7.09 -0.73 7.86
C PHE A 77 5.87 0.09 8.30
N ILE A 78 5.86 1.40 8.04
CA ILE A 78 4.70 2.26 8.32
C ILE A 78 3.46 1.78 7.55
N LEU A 79 3.62 1.44 6.28
CA LEU A 79 2.52 0.94 5.45
C LEU A 79 1.91 -0.32 6.05
N LEU A 80 2.73 -1.28 6.49
CA LEU A 80 2.27 -2.50 7.14
C LEU A 80 1.52 -2.21 8.44
N LEU A 81 1.98 -1.24 9.24
CA LEU A 81 1.26 -0.80 10.43
C LEU A 81 -0.10 -0.19 10.10
N VAL A 82 -0.18 0.64 9.07
CA VAL A 82 -1.47 1.22 8.62
C VAL A 82 -2.44 0.11 8.17
N PHE A 83 -1.94 -0.89 7.44
CA PHE A 83 -2.74 -2.06 7.06
C PHE A 83 -3.24 -2.84 8.29
N LEU A 84 -2.37 -3.05 9.27
CA LEU A 84 -2.72 -3.75 10.51
C LEU A 84 -3.82 -3.00 11.28
N ILE A 85 -3.66 -1.69 11.46
CA ILE A 85 -4.65 -0.86 12.17
C ILE A 85 -6.00 -0.90 11.44
N LEU A 86 -5.99 -0.78 10.10
CA LEU A 86 -7.21 -0.84 9.31
C LEU A 86 -7.92 -2.18 9.48
N MET A 87 -7.19 -3.30 9.47
CA MET A 87 -7.76 -4.63 9.74
C MET A 87 -8.35 -4.76 11.14
N ILE A 88 -7.67 -4.23 12.16
CA ILE A 88 -8.17 -4.24 13.54
C ILE A 88 -9.47 -3.47 13.67
N ILE A 89 -9.54 -2.26 13.10
CA ILE A 89 -10.75 -1.42 13.14
C ILE A 89 -11.93 -2.15 12.50
N VAL A 90 -11.71 -2.83 11.38
CA VAL A 90 -12.76 -3.62 10.72
C VAL A 90 -13.22 -4.77 11.59
N ASN A 91 -12.28 -5.50 12.18
CA ASN A 91 -12.62 -6.63 13.03
C ASN A 91 -13.47 -6.20 14.23
N VAL A 92 -13.12 -5.08 14.88
CA VAL A 92 -13.89 -4.52 15.99
C VAL A 92 -15.27 -4.05 15.53
N LEU A 93 -15.36 -3.35 14.39
CA LEU A 93 -16.64 -2.87 13.87
C LEU A 93 -17.59 -4.03 13.49
N MET A 94 -17.05 -5.15 13.01
CA MET A 94 -17.83 -6.35 12.73
C MET A 94 -18.34 -7.01 14.01
N GLU A 95 -17.54 -7.00 15.08
CA GLU A 95 -17.91 -7.54 16.40
C GLU A 95 -19.06 -6.74 17.04
N ASP A 96 -19.03 -5.40 16.93
CA ASP A 96 -20.09 -4.51 17.46
C ASP A 96 -21.45 -4.67 16.74
N LEU A 97 -21.46 -5.21 15.51
CA LEU A 97 -22.69 -5.43 14.74
C LEU A 97 -23.37 -6.78 15.04
N ASP A 98 -22.68 -7.72 15.68
CA ASP A 98 -23.20 -9.05 16.04
C ASP A 98 -23.80 -9.09 17.46
N SER A 99 -23.60 -8.04 18.27
CA SER A 99 -24.11 -7.90 19.65
C SER A 99 -25.42 -7.11 19.76
#